data_AF-A0A814XCC7-F1
#
_entry.id   AF-A0A814XCC7-F1
#
_cell.length_a   1.000
_cell.length_b   1.000
_cell.length_c   1.000
_cell.angle_alpha   90.00
_cell.angle_beta   90.00
_cell.angle_gamma   90.00
#
_symmetry.space_group_name_H-M   'P 1'
#
loop_
_entity.id
_entity.type
_entity.pdbx_description
1 polymer ?
#
loop_
_entity_poly.entity_id
_entity_poly.type
_entity_poly.pdbx_seq_one_letter_code
_entity_poly.pdbx_strand_id
1 'polypeptide(L)'
;MPDKTLLITIYIKYVFIRIEPISNYCFFFSLEELQICSNNYTTISSNYTFQHKNLKRVYISNNNISDWQSICRLGHLVPRLQTLIASDNPLLSFRSDDDVNICLPYLHTLSVDHVQISEWDDIVALTKLPCLHALRIHIAPLLKPYHKDERFFLLLGYMKNITKLNGSDITANDRETSERRYIRYYSQQDNKPQRYFELIEKHGNLKPLVDIKICAPYLKNVRLIYNQITYDKEIDDRQTVQRFKKYLHELFQIPLTRLRVFYVDDFAFNAGVGWPDELKYPQRSLHTYNIHNGDQFHIDLKPDPPKPQHSTRPVDTTRLRKKSTNNNRTNSSTSSDDSKITSSIEESPFTFDSLQKLAQQNDANNTQFSIELDGIYPSTDKNIHMNKNDEDDDELLLAAAATACTNIKNEVK
;
A
#
# COMPACT_ATOMS: atom_id res chain seq x y z
N MET A 1 58.98 31.69 4.13
CA MET A 1 58.12 30.54 3.79
C MET A 1 56.75 30.84 4.36
N PRO A 2 55.79 31.38 3.59
CA PRO A 2 54.46 31.59 4.13
C PRO A 2 53.78 30.24 4.25
N ASP A 3 53.14 30.04 5.39
CA ASP A 3 52.36 28.88 5.77
C ASP A 3 51.38 28.53 4.64
N LYS A 4 51.58 27.38 3.99
CA LYS A 4 50.62 26.84 3.02
C LYS A 4 49.43 26.30 3.82
N THR A 5 48.52 27.18 4.20
CA THR A 5 47.16 26.78 4.56
C THR A 5 46.62 26.01 3.36
N LEU A 6 46.63 24.69 3.44
CA LEU A 6 46.08 23.78 2.45
C LEU A 6 44.58 24.03 2.40
N LEU A 7 44.16 24.93 1.52
CA LEU A 7 42.75 25.22 1.33
C LEU A 7 42.12 24.04 0.57
N ILE A 8 41.47 23.14 1.30
CA ILE A 8 40.90 21.90 0.75
C ILE A 8 39.51 22.13 0.17
N THR A 9 38.75 23.07 0.73
CA THR A 9 37.36 23.37 0.33
C THR A 9 37.12 24.87 0.19
N ILE A 10 36.39 25.28 -0.85
CA ILE A 10 35.94 26.66 -1.08
C ILE A 10 34.41 26.71 -1.18
N TYR A 11 33.82 27.71 -0.55
CA TYR A 11 32.39 28.02 -0.62
C TYR A 11 32.19 29.42 -1.18
N ILE A 12 31.49 29.53 -2.30
CA ILE A 12 31.13 30.79 -2.97
C ILE A 12 29.62 30.76 -3.24
N LYS A 13 28.88 31.67 -2.60
CA LYS A 13 27.45 31.85 -2.82
C LYS A 13 27.15 33.32 -3.08
N TYR A 14 26.19 33.58 -3.96
CA TYR A 14 25.74 34.94 -4.31
C TYR A 14 26.85 35.84 -4.89
N VAL A 15 27.92 35.25 -5.44
CA VAL A 15 29.01 35.97 -6.11
C VAL A 15 29.20 35.38 -7.50
N PHE A 16 29.10 36.24 -8.52
CA PHE A 16 29.39 35.85 -9.90
C PHE A 16 30.90 35.74 -10.09
N ILE A 17 31.46 34.58 -9.78
CA ILE A 17 32.83 34.22 -10.10
C ILE A 17 32.77 33.49 -11.44
N ARG A 18 33.17 34.15 -12.53
CA ARG A 18 33.46 33.41 -13.77
C ARG A 18 34.37 32.22 -13.40
N ILE A 19 34.14 31.06 -13.98
CA ILE A 19 35.01 29.91 -13.72
C ILE A 19 36.44 30.17 -14.25
N GLU A 20 36.59 31.08 -15.23
CA GLU A 20 37.90 31.60 -15.70
C GLU A 20 38.80 32.13 -14.56
N PRO A 21 38.34 32.97 -13.60
CA PRO A 21 39.13 33.33 -12.44
C PRO A 21 39.75 32.16 -11.66
N ILE A 22 39.10 30.99 -11.57
CA ILE A 22 39.64 29.83 -10.84
C ILE A 22 40.96 29.35 -11.45
N SER A 23 41.13 29.46 -12.77
CA SER A 23 42.39 29.12 -13.45
C SER A 23 43.52 30.13 -13.20
N ASN A 24 43.18 31.39 -12.89
CA ASN A 24 44.14 32.46 -12.68
C ASN A 24 44.75 32.48 -11.27
N TYR A 25 44.17 31.77 -10.30
CA TYR A 25 44.66 31.76 -8.94
C TYR A 25 45.47 30.48 -8.66
N CYS A 26 46.78 30.57 -8.87
CA CYS A 26 47.76 29.52 -8.54
C CYS A 26 47.75 29.08 -7.06
N PHE A 27 47.03 29.77 -6.18
CA PHE A 27 46.90 29.41 -4.76
C PHE A 27 45.95 28.22 -4.53
N PHE A 28 45.15 27.81 -5.52
CA PHE A 28 44.14 26.76 -5.36
C PHE A 28 44.57 25.36 -5.79
N PHE A 29 45.82 25.12 -6.17
CA PHE A 29 46.24 23.80 -6.65
C PHE A 29 45.95 22.65 -5.67
N SER A 30 45.82 22.90 -4.38
CA SER A 30 45.48 21.89 -3.35
C SER A 30 43.98 21.69 -3.12
N LEU A 31 43.11 22.44 -3.81
CA LEU A 31 41.67 22.39 -3.62
C LEU A 31 41.10 21.05 -4.09
N GLU A 32 40.33 20.39 -3.22
CA GLU A 32 39.65 19.13 -3.53
C GLU A 32 38.14 19.29 -3.70
N GLU A 33 37.56 20.33 -3.09
CA GLU A 33 36.12 20.59 -3.14
C GLU A 33 35.80 22.05 -3.44
N LEU A 34 34.86 22.25 -4.36
CA LEU A 34 34.38 23.57 -4.76
C LEU A 34 32.86 23.60 -4.69
N GLN A 35 32.33 24.55 -3.92
CA GLN A 35 30.90 24.82 -3.86
C GLN A 35 30.61 26.21 -4.42
N ILE A 36 29.84 26.24 -5.51
CA ILE A 36 29.46 27.44 -6.28
C ILE A 36 27.94 27.47 -6.53
N CYS A 37 27.15 27.15 -5.50
CA CYS A 37 25.69 27.11 -5.57
C CYS A 37 25.06 28.51 -5.55
N SER A 38 23.87 28.67 -6.14
CA SER A 38 23.09 29.93 -6.05
C SER A 38 23.79 31.16 -6.60
N ASN A 39 24.44 31.02 -7.76
CA ASN A 39 25.20 32.10 -8.42
C ASN A 39 24.63 32.49 -9.80
N ASN A 40 23.45 31.97 -10.17
CA ASN A 40 22.77 32.24 -11.45
C ASN A 40 23.62 31.92 -12.70
N TYR A 41 24.56 30.96 -12.62
CA TYR A 41 25.31 30.54 -13.80
C TYR A 41 24.38 29.92 -14.83
N THR A 42 24.44 30.40 -16.06
CA THR A 42 23.70 29.81 -17.19
C THR A 42 24.56 28.87 -18.02
N THR A 43 25.88 29.09 -18.03
CA THR A 43 26.84 28.28 -18.76
C THR A 43 28.17 28.24 -18.04
N ILE A 44 28.97 27.21 -18.36
CA ILE A 44 30.36 27.08 -17.93
C ILE A 44 31.22 27.37 -19.15
N SER A 45 31.95 28.49 -19.11
CA SER A 45 32.92 28.85 -20.15
C SER A 45 34.27 28.20 -19.85
N SER A 46 34.90 27.60 -20.87
CA SER A 46 36.25 27.05 -20.77
C SER A 46 37.11 27.57 -21.92
N ASN A 47 38.23 28.21 -21.59
CA ASN A 47 39.41 28.16 -22.45
C ASN A 47 40.12 26.84 -22.09
N TYR A 48 40.15 25.86 -22.98
CA TYR A 48 40.66 24.49 -22.70
C TYR A 48 42.14 24.40 -22.26
N THR A 49 42.78 25.51 -21.91
CA THR A 49 44.19 25.66 -21.54
C THR A 49 44.48 25.30 -20.07
N PHE A 50 43.47 25.30 -19.19
CA PHE A 50 43.65 25.02 -17.76
C PHE A 50 42.91 23.76 -17.30
N GLN A 51 43.57 22.96 -16.47
CA GLN A 51 42.99 21.79 -15.80
C GLN A 51 43.33 21.76 -14.31
N HIS A 52 42.32 21.62 -13.47
CA HIS A 52 42.45 21.50 -12.03
C HIS A 52 42.58 20.03 -11.59
N LYS A 53 43.82 19.54 -11.51
CA LYS A 53 44.14 18.11 -11.33
C LYS A 53 43.83 17.52 -9.95
N ASN A 54 43.52 18.34 -8.95
CA ASN A 54 43.27 17.88 -7.57
C ASN A 54 41.81 18.03 -7.13
N LEU A 55 40.99 18.75 -7.90
CA LEU A 55 39.59 18.97 -7.54
C LEU A 55 38.80 17.70 -7.87
N LYS A 56 38.03 17.21 -6.90
CA LYS A 56 37.31 15.93 -6.96
C LYS A 56 35.83 16.10 -6.73
N ARG A 57 35.40 17.16 -6.06
CA ARG A 57 34.01 17.38 -5.67
C ARG A 57 33.56 18.77 -6.09
N VAL A 58 32.50 18.85 -6.89
CA VAL A 58 31.92 20.12 -7.32
C VAL A 58 30.44 20.13 -7.00
N TYR A 59 30.02 21.21 -6.33
CA TYR A 59 28.63 21.49 -6.02
C TYR A 59 28.25 22.77 -6.75
N ILE A 60 27.29 22.66 -7.68
CA ILE A 60 26.83 23.74 -8.54
C ILE A 60 25.30 23.83 -8.55
N SER A 61 24.67 23.40 -7.45
CA SER A 61 23.21 23.38 -7.33
C SER A 61 22.60 24.77 -7.37
N ASN A 62 21.32 24.84 -7.75
CA ASN A 62 20.53 26.08 -7.77
C ASN A 62 21.20 27.16 -8.63
N ASN A 63 21.57 26.79 -9.84
CA ASN A 63 22.00 27.71 -10.89
C ASN A 63 20.99 27.59 -12.05
N ASN A 64 21.29 28.20 -13.20
CA ASN A 64 20.40 28.21 -14.35
C ASN A 64 21.04 27.50 -15.57
N ILE A 65 21.80 26.43 -15.30
CA ILE A 65 22.49 25.66 -16.34
C ILE A 65 21.46 24.73 -17.01
N SER A 66 21.23 24.94 -18.30
CA SER A 66 20.26 24.15 -19.07
C SER A 66 20.91 23.10 -19.98
N ASP A 67 22.17 23.29 -20.34
CA ASP A 67 22.89 22.44 -21.29
C ASP A 67 23.90 21.50 -20.59
N TRP A 68 23.94 20.25 -21.03
CA TRP A 68 24.93 19.28 -20.54
C TRP A 68 26.34 19.59 -21.03
N GLN A 69 26.49 20.30 -22.16
CA GLN A 69 27.80 20.67 -22.68
C GLN A 69 28.59 21.52 -21.67
N SER A 70 27.93 22.40 -20.93
CA SER A 70 28.55 23.15 -19.82
C SER A 70 29.08 22.22 -18.73
N ILE A 71 28.33 21.18 -18.37
CA ILE A 71 28.80 20.15 -17.44
C ILE A 71 29.99 19.36 -18.02
N CYS A 72 29.96 19.06 -19.32
CA CYS A 72 31.08 18.43 -20.01
C CYS A 72 32.34 19.32 -20.00
N ARG A 73 32.22 20.64 -20.22
CA ARG A 73 33.32 21.60 -20.09
C ARG A 73 33.88 21.63 -18.67
N LEU A 74 33.03 21.55 -17.65
CA LEU A 74 33.47 21.40 -16.26
C LEU A 74 34.29 20.13 -16.07
N GLY A 75 33.85 19.01 -16.66
CA GLY A 75 34.61 17.75 -16.65
C GLY A 75 36.00 17.87 -17.27
N HIS A 76 36.13 18.60 -18.39
CA HIS A 76 37.43 18.89 -19.01
C HIS A 76 38.31 19.79 -18.14
N LEU A 77 37.73 20.79 -17.46
CA LEU A 77 38.43 21.64 -16.50
C LEU A 77 38.84 20.88 -15.24
N VAL A 78 38.09 19.84 -14.87
CA VAL A 78 38.25 19.07 -13.63
C VAL A 78 38.32 17.57 -13.97
N PRO A 79 39.42 17.10 -14.60
CA PRO A 79 39.48 15.75 -15.18
C PRO A 79 39.45 14.64 -14.13
N ARG A 80 39.60 14.95 -12.84
CA ARG A 80 39.50 13.99 -11.72
C ARG A 80 38.20 14.15 -10.91
N LEU A 81 37.16 14.75 -11.50
CA LEU A 81 35.88 14.92 -10.85
C LEU A 81 35.26 13.57 -10.48
N GLN A 82 35.00 13.37 -9.19
CA GLN A 82 34.42 12.15 -8.60
C GLN A 82 32.99 12.37 -8.11
N THR A 83 32.67 13.57 -7.65
CA THR A 83 31.32 13.92 -7.17
C THR A 83 30.85 15.22 -7.82
N LEU A 84 29.68 15.16 -8.45
CA LEU A 84 29.01 16.32 -9.01
C LEU A 84 27.61 16.42 -8.43
N ILE A 85 27.34 17.51 -7.73
CA ILE A 85 26.00 17.87 -7.26
C ILE A 85 25.54 19.08 -8.07
N ALA A 86 24.65 18.84 -9.03
CA ALA A 86 24.14 19.83 -9.98
C ALA A 86 22.61 19.92 -9.94
N SER A 87 22.03 19.66 -8.77
CA SER A 87 20.58 19.68 -8.56
C SER A 87 20.00 21.10 -8.67
N ASP A 88 18.71 21.23 -8.94
CA ASP A 88 18.04 22.53 -9.10
C ASP A 88 18.66 23.36 -10.25
N ASN A 89 19.01 22.70 -11.34
CA ASN A 89 19.38 23.32 -12.61
C ASN A 89 18.40 22.84 -13.69
N PRO A 90 17.96 23.70 -14.62
CA PRO A 90 17.00 23.34 -15.66
C PRO A 90 17.63 22.52 -16.80
N LEU A 91 18.44 21.50 -16.47
CA LEU A 91 19.09 20.63 -17.43
C LEU A 91 18.05 19.93 -18.30
N LEU A 92 18.12 20.15 -19.61
CA LEU A 92 17.18 19.62 -20.59
C LEU A 92 17.57 18.24 -21.13
N SER A 93 18.86 17.91 -21.06
CA SER A 93 19.43 16.66 -21.58
C SER A 93 20.70 16.27 -20.80
N PHE A 94 21.11 15.01 -20.92
CA PHE A 94 22.42 14.51 -20.50
C PHE A 94 23.32 14.11 -21.67
N ARG A 95 22.97 14.52 -22.89
CA ARG A 95 23.72 14.27 -24.12
C ARG A 95 24.54 15.51 -24.49
N SER A 96 25.69 15.28 -25.13
CA SER A 96 26.62 16.30 -25.61
C SER A 96 27.21 15.89 -26.95
N ASP A 97 27.86 16.83 -27.65
CA ASP A 97 28.61 16.54 -28.88
C ASP A 97 29.80 15.61 -28.59
N ASP A 98 30.41 15.79 -27.42
CA ASP A 98 31.41 14.87 -26.87
C ASP A 98 30.71 13.66 -26.22
N ASP A 99 31.28 12.47 -26.32
CA ASP A 99 30.78 11.34 -25.55
C ASP A 99 30.94 11.60 -24.04
N VAL A 100 29.86 11.38 -23.29
CA VAL A 100 29.78 11.68 -21.84
C VAL A 100 30.87 10.98 -21.02
N ASN A 101 31.34 9.82 -21.47
CA ASN A 101 32.43 9.06 -20.85
C ASN A 101 33.82 9.74 -20.99
N ILE A 102 34.01 10.58 -22.01
CA ILE A 102 35.23 11.36 -22.22
C ILE A 102 35.25 12.54 -21.27
N CYS A 103 34.11 13.20 -21.09
CA CYS A 103 34.00 14.41 -20.29
C CYS A 103 34.09 14.14 -18.78
N LEU A 104 33.53 13.03 -18.31
CA LEU A 104 33.38 12.72 -16.89
C LEU A 104 33.88 11.30 -16.54
N PRO A 105 35.14 10.95 -16.87
CA PRO A 105 35.61 9.57 -16.86
C PRO A 105 35.69 8.95 -15.45
N TYR A 106 35.86 9.77 -14.41
CA TYR A 106 36.01 9.30 -13.01
C TYR A 106 34.82 9.68 -12.13
N LEU A 107 33.66 10.03 -12.70
CA LEU A 107 32.52 10.45 -11.91
C LEU A 107 31.88 9.26 -11.20
N HIS A 108 31.87 9.27 -9.87
CA HIS A 108 31.31 8.22 -9.01
C HIS A 108 29.90 8.54 -8.52
N THR A 109 29.65 9.82 -8.22
CA THR A 109 28.41 10.30 -7.62
C THR A 109 27.87 11.46 -8.43
N LEU A 110 26.63 11.34 -8.89
CA LEU A 110 25.89 12.39 -9.59
C LEU A 110 24.58 12.67 -8.87
N SER A 111 24.33 13.93 -8.53
CA SER A 111 23.03 14.40 -8.03
C SER A 111 22.47 15.45 -8.95
N VAL A 112 21.40 15.10 -9.65
CA VAL A 112 20.70 15.90 -10.66
C VAL A 112 19.22 15.89 -10.33
N ASP A 113 18.91 16.29 -9.09
CA ASP A 113 17.52 16.43 -8.67
C ASP A 113 16.91 17.73 -9.22
N HIS A 114 15.59 17.76 -9.40
CA HIS A 114 14.86 18.89 -9.98
C HIS A 114 15.40 19.36 -11.35
N VAL A 115 15.54 18.45 -12.30
CA VAL A 115 15.96 18.73 -13.69
C VAL A 115 14.78 18.68 -14.66
N GLN A 116 15.00 19.07 -15.92
CA GLN A 116 13.99 19.17 -16.97
C GLN A 116 14.13 18.10 -18.07
N ILE A 117 14.79 16.97 -17.77
CA ILE A 117 14.91 15.86 -18.72
C ILE A 117 13.56 15.18 -18.98
N SER A 118 13.25 14.92 -20.24
CA SER A 118 11.97 14.34 -20.68
C SER A 118 12.09 12.98 -21.36
N GLU A 119 13.30 12.53 -21.69
CA GLU A 119 13.52 11.30 -22.48
C GLU A 119 14.39 10.28 -21.74
N TRP A 120 14.08 8.99 -21.92
CA TRP A 120 14.88 7.89 -21.35
C TRP A 120 16.26 7.77 -21.99
N ASP A 121 16.46 8.26 -23.22
CA ASP A 121 17.77 8.30 -23.88
C ASP A 121 18.80 9.12 -23.09
N ASP A 122 18.35 10.12 -22.32
CA ASP A 122 19.23 10.86 -21.42
C ASP A 122 19.72 9.99 -20.25
N ILE A 123 18.87 9.10 -19.72
CA ILE A 123 19.29 8.10 -18.72
C ILE A 123 20.25 7.10 -19.36
N VAL A 124 20.00 6.66 -20.60
CA VAL A 124 20.91 5.79 -21.34
C VAL A 124 22.28 6.46 -21.53
N ALA A 125 22.34 7.77 -21.80
CA ALA A 125 23.60 8.50 -21.90
C ALA A 125 24.44 8.41 -20.62
N LEU A 126 23.80 8.46 -19.44
CA LEU A 126 24.48 8.29 -18.15
C LEU A 126 25.04 6.87 -17.95
N THR A 127 24.47 5.84 -18.59
CA THR A 127 25.02 4.47 -18.52
C THR A 127 26.41 4.33 -19.15
N LYS A 128 26.80 5.28 -20.01
CA LYS A 128 28.14 5.34 -20.61
C LYS A 128 29.22 5.74 -19.60
N LEU A 129 28.86 6.34 -18.47
CA LEU A 129 29.81 6.74 -17.43
C LEU A 129 30.40 5.49 -16.74
N PRO A 130 31.71 5.23 -16.87
CA PRO A 130 32.29 3.94 -16.47
C PRO A 130 32.32 3.76 -14.95
N CYS A 131 32.47 4.85 -14.20
CA CYS A 131 32.62 4.83 -12.74
C CYS A 131 31.37 5.30 -11.99
N LEU A 132 30.23 5.53 -12.65
CA LEU A 132 29.04 6.06 -11.97
C LEU A 132 28.35 4.97 -11.14
N HIS A 133 28.39 5.13 -9.82
CA HIS A 133 27.82 4.17 -8.86
C HIS A 133 26.70 4.76 -8.01
N ALA A 134 26.67 6.08 -7.81
CA ALA A 134 25.63 6.74 -7.03
C ALA A 134 24.89 7.79 -7.87
N LEU A 135 23.57 7.64 -7.98
CA LEU A 135 22.69 8.58 -8.69
C LEU A 135 21.59 9.08 -7.77
N ARG A 136 21.34 10.39 -7.78
CA ARG A 136 20.16 11.01 -7.20
C ARG A 136 19.39 11.79 -8.26
N ILE A 137 18.15 11.38 -8.48
CA ILE A 137 17.18 11.97 -9.40
C ILE A 137 15.76 11.61 -8.91
N HIS A 138 15.06 12.56 -8.30
CA HIS A 138 13.66 12.36 -7.87
C HIS A 138 12.69 13.09 -8.80
N ILE A 139 13.05 14.31 -9.19
CA ILE A 139 12.15 15.19 -9.93
C ILE A 139 12.73 15.47 -11.32
N ALA A 140 12.11 14.82 -12.30
CA ALA A 140 12.35 14.98 -13.72
C ALA A 140 11.03 14.75 -14.49
N PRO A 141 10.71 15.53 -15.55
CA PRO A 141 9.53 15.32 -16.38
C PRO A 141 9.32 13.87 -16.83
N LEU A 142 10.38 13.16 -17.22
CA LEU A 142 10.29 11.75 -17.64
C LEU A 142 9.76 10.81 -16.56
N LEU A 143 9.96 11.15 -15.27
CA LEU A 143 9.55 10.31 -14.14
C LEU A 143 8.11 10.57 -13.68
N LYS A 144 7.51 11.69 -14.08
CA LYS A 144 6.17 12.11 -13.65
C LYS A 144 5.06 11.07 -13.94
N PRO A 145 5.04 10.36 -15.09
CA PRO A 145 3.98 9.40 -15.38
C PRO A 145 3.97 8.16 -14.49
N TYR A 146 5.05 7.90 -13.75
CA TYR A 146 5.28 6.65 -13.05
C TYR A 146 5.04 6.78 -11.54
N HIS A 147 4.62 5.69 -10.90
CA HIS A 147 4.60 5.60 -9.44
C HIS A 147 6.01 5.46 -8.85
N LYS A 148 6.17 5.72 -7.54
CA LYS A 148 7.48 5.67 -6.85
C LYS A 148 8.23 4.35 -7.10
N ASP A 149 7.53 3.23 -6.97
CA ASP A 149 8.09 1.90 -7.21
C ASP A 149 8.50 1.67 -8.66
N GLU A 150 7.73 2.19 -9.61
CA GLU A 150 8.02 2.08 -11.04
C GLU A 150 9.25 2.89 -11.41
N ARG A 151 9.33 4.14 -10.95
CA ARG A 151 10.52 4.99 -11.14
C ARG A 151 11.78 4.25 -10.69
N PHE A 152 11.73 3.61 -9.52
CA PHE A 152 12.85 2.91 -8.95
C PHE A 152 13.33 1.73 -9.81
N PHE A 153 12.43 0.79 -10.17
CA PHE A 153 12.86 -0.36 -10.98
C PHE A 153 13.20 0.03 -12.41
N LEU A 154 12.57 1.07 -12.97
CA LEU A 154 12.89 1.57 -14.31
C LEU A 154 14.32 2.15 -14.35
N LEU A 155 14.65 3.05 -13.41
CA LEU A 155 15.98 3.62 -13.29
C LEU A 155 17.05 2.54 -13.07
N LEU A 156 16.81 1.59 -12.15
CA LEU A 156 17.75 0.49 -11.92
C LEU A 156 17.87 -0.45 -13.13
N GLY A 157 16.79 -0.72 -13.86
CA GLY A 157 16.83 -1.58 -15.03
C GLY A 157 17.75 -1.02 -16.13
N TYR A 158 17.68 0.30 -16.38
CA TYR A 158 18.60 1.00 -17.28
C TYR A 158 20.04 1.05 -16.74
N MET A 159 20.21 1.38 -15.46
CA MET A 159 21.52 1.72 -14.88
C MET A 159 22.22 0.52 -14.23
N LYS A 160 22.99 -0.23 -15.01
CA LYS A 160 23.64 -1.49 -14.59
C LYS A 160 24.65 -1.40 -13.45
N ASN A 161 25.37 -0.27 -13.32
CA ASN A 161 26.50 -0.13 -12.38
C ASN A 161 26.14 0.57 -11.07
N ILE A 162 24.89 1.03 -10.90
CA ILE A 162 24.49 1.79 -9.72
C ILE A 162 24.51 0.90 -8.46
N THR A 163 25.06 1.40 -7.36
CA THR A 163 25.00 0.75 -6.05
C THR A 163 24.26 1.60 -5.03
N LYS A 164 24.01 2.88 -5.35
CA LYS A 164 23.20 3.78 -4.54
C LYS A 164 22.27 4.61 -5.43
N LEU A 165 20.96 4.50 -5.21
CA LEU A 165 19.95 5.27 -5.95
C LEU A 165 19.08 6.06 -4.97
N ASN A 166 18.98 7.37 -5.18
CA ASN A 166 18.09 8.25 -4.40
C ASN A 166 18.33 8.21 -2.88
N GLY A 167 19.55 7.85 -2.46
CA GLY A 167 19.95 7.75 -1.06
C GLY A 167 19.89 6.33 -0.50
N SER A 168 19.19 5.40 -1.16
CA SER A 168 19.12 4.00 -0.78
C SER A 168 20.28 3.20 -1.36
N ASP A 169 20.87 2.33 -0.55
CA ASP A 169 21.85 1.35 -1.02
C ASP A 169 21.14 0.18 -1.71
N ILE A 170 21.69 -0.30 -2.82
CA ILE A 170 21.07 -1.32 -3.66
C ILE A 170 21.70 -2.66 -3.36
N THR A 171 20.91 -3.58 -2.81
CA THR A 171 21.35 -4.97 -2.60
C THR A 171 21.28 -5.78 -3.89
N ALA A 172 21.94 -6.95 -3.90
CA ALA A 172 21.84 -7.89 -5.02
C ALA A 172 20.38 -8.32 -5.28
N ASN A 173 19.59 -8.51 -4.22
CA ASN A 173 18.18 -8.86 -4.32
C ASN A 173 17.33 -7.72 -4.91
N ASP A 174 17.59 -6.47 -4.51
CA ASP A 174 16.89 -5.30 -5.07
C ASP A 174 17.19 -5.15 -6.56
N ARG A 175 18.44 -5.36 -6.95
CA ARG A 175 18.88 -5.37 -8.35
C ARG A 175 18.14 -6.43 -9.15
N GLU A 176 18.17 -7.68 -8.68
CA GLU A 176 17.54 -8.81 -9.37
C GLU A 176 16.02 -8.62 -9.48
N THR A 177 15.37 -8.20 -8.40
CA THR A 177 13.92 -7.94 -8.38
C THR A 177 13.55 -6.79 -9.31
N SER A 178 14.34 -5.71 -9.31
CA SER A 178 14.12 -4.57 -10.20
C SER A 178 14.33 -4.93 -11.67
N GLU A 179 15.38 -5.67 -12.01
CA GLU A 179 15.62 -6.15 -13.38
C GLU A 179 14.49 -7.07 -13.86
N ARG A 180 13.96 -7.95 -13.00
CA ARG A 180 12.80 -8.78 -13.33
C ARG A 180 11.52 -7.97 -13.54
N ARG A 181 11.28 -6.95 -12.69
CA ARG A 181 10.14 -6.02 -12.86
C ARG A 181 10.28 -5.22 -14.15
N TYR A 182 11.49 -4.78 -14.49
CA TYR A 182 11.80 -4.07 -15.74
C TYR A 182 11.47 -4.92 -16.96
N ILE A 183 11.88 -6.20 -16.98
CA ILE A 183 11.53 -7.12 -18.07
C ILE A 183 10.01 -7.22 -18.21
N ARG A 184 9.28 -7.46 -17.12
CA ARG A 184 7.81 -7.58 -17.15
C ARG A 184 7.11 -6.30 -17.59
N TYR A 185 7.67 -5.14 -17.24
CA TYR A 185 7.15 -3.85 -17.68
C TYR A 185 7.27 -3.70 -19.20
N TYR A 186 8.46 -3.94 -19.77
CA TYR A 186 8.69 -3.80 -21.21
C TYR A 186 8.16 -4.97 -22.06
N SER A 187 7.86 -6.13 -21.46
CA SER A 187 7.26 -7.24 -22.20
C SER A 187 5.88 -6.89 -22.76
N GLN A 188 5.14 -6.02 -22.06
CA GLN A 188 3.80 -5.54 -22.45
C GLN A 188 3.83 -4.29 -23.34
N GLN A 189 5.01 -3.74 -23.63
CA GLN A 189 5.20 -2.50 -24.40
C GLN A 189 5.67 -2.82 -25.82
N ASP A 190 5.27 -2.04 -26.81
CA ASP A 190 5.78 -2.21 -28.18
C ASP A 190 7.24 -1.78 -28.30
N ASN A 191 7.59 -0.64 -27.72
CA ASN A 191 8.95 -0.10 -27.75
C ASN A 191 9.81 -0.70 -26.64
N LYS A 192 10.69 -1.64 -27.00
CA LYS A 192 11.58 -2.35 -26.08
C LYS A 192 13.01 -1.79 -26.19
N PRO A 193 13.58 -1.23 -25.12
CA PRO A 193 14.95 -0.71 -25.13
C PRO A 193 15.97 -1.84 -25.27
N GLN A 194 17.17 -1.58 -25.78
CA GLN A 194 18.22 -2.60 -25.95
C GLN A 194 18.50 -3.38 -24.65
N ARG A 195 18.45 -2.65 -23.52
CA ARG A 195 18.64 -3.21 -22.17
C ARG A 195 17.65 -4.32 -21.82
N TYR A 196 16.44 -4.29 -22.37
CA TYR A 196 15.45 -5.35 -22.17
C TYR A 196 15.96 -6.70 -22.71
N PHE A 197 16.56 -6.71 -23.91
CA PHE A 197 17.05 -7.94 -24.52
C PHE A 197 18.24 -8.52 -23.75
N GLU A 198 19.17 -7.66 -23.32
CA GLU A 198 20.29 -8.07 -22.44
C GLU A 198 19.80 -8.72 -21.14
N LEU A 199 18.75 -8.16 -20.55
CA LEU A 199 18.18 -8.68 -19.31
C LEU A 199 17.44 -9.99 -19.51
N ILE A 200 16.81 -10.22 -20.67
CA ILE A 200 16.24 -11.52 -21.03
C ILE A 200 17.32 -12.60 -21.17
N GLU A 201 18.44 -12.29 -21.80
CA GLU A 201 19.56 -13.23 -21.89
C GLU A 201 20.09 -13.62 -20.51
N LYS A 202 20.10 -12.67 -19.56
CA LYS A 202 20.55 -12.88 -18.18
C LYS A 202 19.53 -13.64 -17.31
N HIS A 203 18.25 -13.26 -17.35
CA HIS A 203 17.22 -13.74 -16.41
C HIS A 203 16.25 -14.76 -17.00
N GLY A 204 16.33 -14.99 -18.31
CA GLY A 204 15.37 -15.79 -19.06
C GLY A 204 14.05 -15.06 -19.32
N ASN A 205 13.15 -15.75 -20.01
CA ASN A 205 11.84 -15.20 -20.34
C ASN A 205 10.89 -15.36 -19.13
N LEU A 206 10.58 -14.24 -18.48
CA LEU A 206 9.73 -14.22 -17.29
C LEU A 206 8.25 -14.24 -17.69
N LYS A 207 7.48 -15.15 -17.08
CA LYS A 207 6.02 -15.10 -17.20
C LYS A 207 5.47 -13.83 -16.56
N PRO A 208 4.35 -13.28 -17.09
CA PRO A 208 3.60 -12.23 -16.42
C PRO A 208 3.29 -12.64 -14.98
N LEU A 209 3.33 -11.68 -14.05
CA LEU A 209 2.80 -11.93 -12.70
C LEU A 209 1.30 -12.17 -12.87
N VAL A 210 0.84 -13.34 -12.41
CA VAL A 210 -0.59 -13.56 -12.21
C VAL A 210 -0.97 -12.69 -11.02
N ASP A 211 -1.94 -11.80 -11.18
CA ASP A 211 -2.60 -11.12 -10.07
C ASP A 211 -3.35 -12.17 -9.25
N ILE A 212 -2.63 -12.84 -8.36
CA ILE A 212 -3.24 -13.64 -7.31
C ILE A 212 -3.76 -12.61 -6.32
N LYS A 213 -5.05 -12.27 -6.42
CA LYS A 213 -5.76 -11.63 -5.31
C LYS A 213 -5.71 -12.61 -4.14
N ILE A 214 -4.70 -12.44 -3.28
CA ILE A 214 -4.69 -13.10 -1.98
C ILE A 214 -5.84 -12.45 -1.21
N CYS A 215 -7.02 -13.08 -1.22
CA CYS A 215 -8.11 -12.67 -0.32
C CYS A 215 -7.54 -12.68 1.09
N ALA A 216 -7.66 -11.55 1.79
CA ALA A 216 -7.16 -11.44 3.13
C ALA A 216 -7.76 -12.57 3.98
N PRO A 217 -6.97 -13.30 4.79
CA PRO A 217 -7.38 -14.58 5.36
C PRO A 217 -8.62 -14.51 6.28
N TYR A 218 -8.99 -13.31 6.74
CA TYR A 218 -10.18 -13.03 7.55
C TYR A 218 -11.47 -12.85 6.71
N LEU A 219 -11.35 -12.63 5.40
CA LEU A 219 -12.49 -12.59 4.50
C LEU A 219 -12.85 -14.02 4.08
N LYS A 220 -14.07 -14.43 4.41
CA LYS A 220 -14.59 -15.77 4.13
C LYS A 220 -15.75 -15.68 3.14
N ASN A 221 -15.71 -16.45 2.06
CA ASN A 221 -16.84 -16.63 1.16
C ASN A 221 -17.77 -17.70 1.76
N VAL A 222 -18.99 -17.31 2.12
CA VAL A 222 -19.97 -18.16 2.82
C VAL A 222 -21.32 -18.14 2.11
N ARG A 223 -22.13 -19.18 2.35
CA ARG A 223 -23.49 -19.33 1.82
C ARG A 223 -24.51 -18.92 2.88
N LEU A 224 -25.23 -17.83 2.65
CA LEU A 224 -26.38 -17.44 3.47
C LEU A 224 -27.64 -18.11 2.94
N ILE A 225 -28.34 -18.88 3.77
CA ILE A 225 -29.54 -19.61 3.40
C ILE A 225 -30.74 -18.99 4.11
N TYR A 226 -31.68 -18.46 3.34
CA TYR A 226 -32.93 -17.88 3.84
C TYR A 226 -34.08 -18.23 2.89
N ASN A 227 -35.20 -18.75 3.42
CA ASN A 227 -36.36 -19.19 2.64
C ASN A 227 -36.01 -20.13 1.45
N GLN A 228 -35.13 -21.09 1.68
CA GLN A 228 -34.63 -22.04 0.65
C GLN A 228 -33.83 -21.39 -0.51
N ILE A 229 -33.52 -20.09 -0.41
CA ILE A 229 -32.65 -19.38 -1.35
C ILE A 229 -31.27 -19.27 -0.73
N THR A 230 -30.24 -19.55 -1.54
CA THR A 230 -28.83 -19.45 -1.15
C THR A 230 -28.20 -18.19 -1.75
N TYR A 231 -27.47 -17.44 -0.93
CA TYR A 231 -26.75 -16.24 -1.32
C TYR A 231 -25.27 -16.37 -1.00
N ASP A 232 -24.40 -16.29 -1.99
CA ASP A 232 -22.96 -16.26 -1.78
C ASP A 232 -22.52 -14.86 -1.38
N LYS A 233 -21.84 -14.75 -0.23
CA LYS A 233 -21.35 -13.48 0.32
C LYS A 233 -19.96 -13.63 0.91
N GLU A 234 -19.15 -12.59 0.75
CA GLU A 234 -17.89 -12.44 1.47
C GLU A 234 -18.13 -11.73 2.81
N ILE A 235 -17.64 -12.30 3.90
CA ILE A 235 -17.80 -11.78 5.26
C ILE A 235 -16.45 -11.66 5.96
N ASP A 236 -16.27 -10.62 6.79
CA ASP A 236 -15.12 -10.51 7.69
C ASP A 236 -15.41 -11.33 8.97
N ASP A 237 -14.60 -12.34 9.27
CA ASP A 237 -14.76 -13.19 10.45
C ASP A 237 -14.30 -12.50 11.76
N ARG A 238 -13.60 -11.37 11.70
CA ARG A 238 -13.19 -10.62 12.91
C ARG A 238 -14.35 -9.83 13.51
N GLN A 239 -15.42 -9.60 12.75
CA GLN A 239 -16.58 -8.88 13.24
C GLN A 239 -17.30 -9.67 14.34
N THR A 240 -18.07 -8.97 15.17
CA THR A 240 -18.92 -9.61 16.18
C THR A 240 -20.20 -10.16 15.58
N VAL A 241 -20.78 -11.17 16.23
CA VAL A 241 -22.11 -11.71 15.89
C VAL A 241 -23.16 -10.59 15.80
N GLN A 242 -23.08 -9.57 16.66
CA GLN A 242 -23.98 -8.43 16.63
C GLN A 242 -23.87 -7.62 15.32
N ARG A 243 -22.65 -7.33 14.86
CA ARG A 243 -22.43 -6.60 13.59
C ARG A 243 -22.90 -7.43 12.41
N PHE A 244 -22.61 -8.73 12.43
CA PHE A 244 -23.06 -9.64 11.39
C PHE A 244 -24.60 -9.73 11.34
N LYS A 245 -25.28 -9.85 12.49
CA LYS A 245 -26.75 -9.83 12.54
C LYS A 245 -27.36 -8.50 12.07
N LYS A 246 -26.69 -7.36 12.32
CA LYS A 246 -27.10 -6.06 11.74
C LYS A 246 -27.00 -6.06 10.22
N TYR A 247 -25.90 -6.59 9.68
CA TYR A 247 -25.74 -6.76 8.23
C TYR A 247 -26.85 -7.63 7.63
N LEU A 248 -27.20 -8.75 8.27
CA LEU A 248 -28.30 -9.62 7.82
C LEU A 248 -29.68 -8.94 7.95
N HIS A 249 -29.90 -8.13 8.99
CA HIS A 249 -31.11 -7.32 9.13
C HIS A 249 -31.29 -6.36 7.96
N GLU A 250 -30.23 -5.66 7.55
CA GLU A 250 -30.26 -4.74 6.42
C GLU A 250 -30.45 -5.48 5.08
N LEU A 251 -29.80 -6.65 4.93
CA LEU A 251 -29.86 -7.44 3.71
C LEU A 251 -31.23 -8.10 3.48
N PHE A 252 -31.83 -8.68 4.53
CA PHE A 252 -33.09 -9.44 4.43
C PHE A 252 -34.32 -8.68 4.95
N GLN A 253 -34.14 -7.45 5.46
CA GLN A 253 -35.19 -6.63 6.05
C GLN A 253 -35.92 -7.32 7.23
N ILE A 254 -35.19 -8.14 7.99
CA ILE A 254 -35.72 -8.91 9.13
C ILE A 254 -35.41 -8.16 10.43
N PRO A 255 -36.39 -7.79 11.27
CA PRO A 255 -36.12 -7.16 12.56
C PRO A 255 -35.14 -7.98 13.43
N LEU A 256 -34.13 -7.32 14.01
CA LEU A 256 -33.11 -7.99 14.85
C LEU A 256 -33.70 -8.82 16.00
N THR A 257 -34.88 -8.43 16.53
CA THR A 257 -35.59 -9.17 17.58
C THR A 257 -36.05 -10.54 17.10
N ARG A 258 -36.38 -10.66 15.82
CA ARG A 258 -36.82 -11.90 15.16
C ARG A 258 -35.68 -12.64 14.47
N LEU A 259 -34.52 -12.02 14.27
CA LEU A 259 -33.42 -12.66 13.57
C LEU A 259 -32.73 -13.76 14.40
N ARG A 260 -32.83 -15.00 13.91
CA ARG A 260 -32.13 -16.18 14.42
C ARG A 260 -31.18 -16.69 13.34
N VAL A 261 -29.97 -17.10 13.72
CA VAL A 261 -28.91 -17.47 12.76
C VAL A 261 -28.14 -18.66 13.30
N PHE A 262 -27.96 -19.68 12.47
CA PHE A 262 -27.17 -20.87 12.75
C PHE A 262 -25.98 -20.93 11.79
N TYR A 263 -24.80 -21.23 12.30
CA TYR A 263 -23.62 -21.54 11.52
C TYR A 263 -23.50 -23.05 11.33
N VAL A 264 -23.14 -23.47 10.12
CA VAL A 264 -22.89 -24.87 9.77
C VAL A 264 -21.54 -24.94 9.04
N ASP A 265 -20.59 -25.63 9.64
CA ASP A 265 -19.36 -26.09 8.98
C ASP A 265 -19.76 -27.13 7.92
N ASP A 266 -19.58 -26.79 6.65
CA ASP A 266 -20.04 -27.63 5.54
C ASP A 266 -19.31 -28.97 5.52
N PHE A 267 -18.02 -28.97 5.85
CA PHE A 267 -17.21 -30.19 5.86
C PHE A 267 -17.58 -31.10 7.03
N ALA A 268 -17.63 -30.55 8.25
CA ALA A 268 -17.94 -31.33 9.45
C ALA A 268 -19.38 -31.87 9.42
N PHE A 269 -20.33 -31.10 8.89
CA PHE A 269 -21.71 -31.54 8.72
C PHE A 269 -21.83 -32.67 7.70
N ASN A 270 -21.19 -32.53 6.52
CA ASN A 270 -21.21 -33.58 5.49
C ASN A 270 -20.48 -34.87 5.92
N ALA A 271 -19.48 -34.74 6.81
CA ALA A 271 -18.80 -35.87 7.42
C ALA A 271 -19.58 -36.49 8.61
N GLY A 272 -20.75 -35.93 8.99
CA GLY A 272 -21.59 -36.44 10.07
C GLY A 272 -21.02 -36.21 11.48
N VAL A 273 -20.03 -35.32 11.62
CA VAL A 273 -19.31 -35.07 12.87
C VAL A 273 -19.57 -33.67 13.46
N GLY A 274 -20.21 -32.78 12.70
CA GLY A 274 -20.52 -31.41 13.11
C GLY A 274 -22.02 -31.12 13.17
N TRP A 275 -22.45 -30.38 14.18
CA TRP A 275 -23.84 -29.93 14.36
C TRP A 275 -23.94 -28.41 14.17
N PRO A 276 -25.11 -27.88 13.78
CA PRO A 276 -25.31 -26.44 13.64
C PRO A 276 -25.15 -25.68 14.97
N ASP A 277 -24.39 -24.59 14.95
CA ASP A 277 -24.19 -23.71 16.10
C ASP A 277 -25.04 -22.44 16.00
N GLU A 278 -25.94 -22.22 16.96
CA GLU A 278 -26.71 -20.98 17.00
C GLU A 278 -25.84 -19.80 17.47
N LEU A 279 -25.87 -18.71 16.71
CA LEU A 279 -25.18 -17.45 17.03
C LEU A 279 -25.93 -16.69 18.15
N LYS A 280 -25.88 -17.22 19.38
CA LYS A 280 -26.62 -16.71 20.55
C LYS A 280 -25.99 -15.46 21.15
N TYR A 281 -24.66 -15.39 21.21
CA TYR A 281 -23.91 -14.38 21.97
C TYR A 281 -23.48 -13.20 21.09
N PRO A 282 -24.09 -11.99 21.23
CA PRO A 282 -23.84 -10.87 20.31
C PRO A 282 -22.40 -10.35 20.32
N GLN A 283 -21.73 -10.43 21.47
CA GLN A 283 -20.35 -9.93 21.64
C GLN A 283 -19.27 -10.93 21.16
N ARG A 284 -19.65 -12.17 20.87
CA ARG A 284 -18.70 -13.18 20.39
C ARG A 284 -18.23 -12.82 18.98
N SER A 285 -16.93 -12.93 18.72
CA SER A 285 -16.35 -12.76 17.39
C SER A 285 -16.67 -13.95 16.50
N LEU A 286 -16.97 -13.72 15.21
CA LEU A 286 -17.26 -14.80 14.26
C LEU A 286 -16.07 -15.75 14.06
N HIS A 287 -14.83 -15.29 14.23
CA HIS A 287 -13.63 -16.10 14.12
C HIS A 287 -13.63 -17.29 15.10
N THR A 288 -14.29 -17.16 16.24
CA THR A 288 -14.39 -18.24 17.25
C THR A 288 -15.25 -19.43 16.83
N TYR A 289 -15.90 -19.35 15.66
CA TYR A 289 -16.60 -20.47 15.03
C TYR A 289 -15.73 -21.16 13.96
N ASN A 290 -14.48 -20.71 13.77
CA ASN A 290 -13.51 -21.27 12.82
C ASN A 290 -14.06 -21.39 11.38
N ILE A 291 -14.62 -20.28 10.88
CA ILE A 291 -15.32 -20.23 9.59
C ILE A 291 -14.34 -20.44 8.43
N HIS A 292 -14.67 -21.33 7.52
CA HIS A 292 -13.96 -21.61 6.28
C HIS A 292 -14.76 -21.15 5.05
N ASN A 293 -14.09 -21.08 3.91
CA ASN A 293 -14.74 -20.78 2.64
C ASN A 293 -15.68 -21.93 2.25
N GLY A 294 -16.93 -21.60 1.92
CA GLY A 294 -17.98 -22.55 1.53
C GLY A 294 -18.95 -22.90 2.66
N ASP A 295 -18.64 -22.53 3.91
CA ASP A 295 -19.51 -22.77 5.05
C ASP A 295 -20.84 -22.01 4.95
N GLN A 296 -21.82 -22.44 5.74
CA GLN A 296 -23.20 -22.00 5.61
C GLN A 296 -23.70 -21.26 6.85
N PHE A 297 -24.52 -20.22 6.64
CA PHE A 297 -25.32 -19.59 7.67
C PHE A 297 -26.81 -19.71 7.34
N HIS A 298 -27.54 -20.41 8.18
CA HIS A 298 -28.99 -20.59 8.05
C HIS A 298 -29.73 -19.52 8.87
N ILE A 299 -30.57 -18.75 8.20
CA ILE A 299 -31.27 -17.59 8.75
C ILE A 299 -32.74 -17.95 8.97
N ASP A 300 -33.24 -17.62 10.15
CA ASP A 300 -34.59 -17.97 10.59
C ASP A 300 -35.25 -16.83 11.38
N LEU A 301 -36.59 -16.89 11.47
CA LEU A 301 -37.44 -15.99 12.21
C LEU A 301 -37.84 -16.62 13.54
N LYS A 302 -37.46 -15.98 14.66
CA LYS A 302 -37.96 -16.37 15.97
C LYS A 302 -39.50 -16.38 15.97
N PRO A 303 -40.12 -17.41 16.58
CA PRO A 303 -41.57 -17.47 16.74
C PRO A 303 -42.07 -16.29 17.57
N ASP A 304 -43.29 -15.83 17.28
CA ASP A 304 -43.90 -14.74 18.02
C ASP A 304 -44.00 -15.11 19.51
N PRO A 305 -43.72 -14.17 20.44
CA PRO A 305 -43.87 -14.44 21.85
C PRO A 305 -45.31 -14.86 22.14
N PRO A 306 -45.54 -15.89 23.00
CA PRO A 306 -46.89 -16.31 23.34
C PRO A 306 -47.66 -15.12 23.92
N LYS A 307 -48.83 -14.82 23.34
CA LYS A 307 -49.72 -13.78 23.86
C LYS A 307 -50.01 -14.09 25.34
N PRO A 308 -49.89 -13.10 26.26
CA PRO A 308 -50.15 -13.34 27.67
C PRO A 308 -51.58 -13.84 27.84
N GLN A 309 -51.73 -15.09 28.28
CA GLN A 309 -53.01 -15.63 28.69
C GLN A 309 -53.40 -14.95 30.00
N HIS A 310 -54.36 -14.03 29.94
CA HIS A 310 -54.99 -13.49 31.14
C HIS A 310 -55.67 -14.65 31.88
N SER A 311 -55.07 -15.10 32.99
CA SER A 311 -55.71 -16.03 33.91
C SER A 311 -56.89 -15.32 34.58
N THR A 312 -58.11 -15.76 34.28
CA THR A 312 -59.29 -15.46 35.08
C THR A 312 -59.16 -16.14 36.44
N ARG A 313 -58.99 -15.35 37.51
CA ARG A 313 -59.39 -15.77 38.86
C ARG A 313 -60.66 -15.01 39.26
N PRO A 314 -61.63 -15.67 39.92
CA PRO A 314 -62.91 -15.06 40.26
C PRO A 314 -62.83 -14.37 41.62
N VAL A 315 -63.34 -13.13 41.73
CA VAL A 315 -63.82 -12.57 43.01
C VAL A 315 -64.99 -11.60 42.76
N ASP A 316 -66.10 -12.01 43.36
CA ASP A 316 -67.21 -11.30 43.99
C ASP A 316 -67.77 -9.95 43.50
N THR A 317 -69.09 -10.01 43.44
CA THR A 317 -70.09 -8.95 43.37
C THR A 317 -69.81 -7.75 44.27
N THR A 318 -69.88 -6.54 43.71
CA THR A 318 -70.91 -5.54 44.03
C THR A 318 -70.67 -4.22 43.26
N ARG A 319 -71.78 -3.53 42.97
CA ARG A 319 -71.94 -2.14 42.47
C ARG A 319 -72.15 -1.96 40.96
N LEU A 320 -73.45 -1.99 40.64
CA LEU A 320 -74.15 -1.26 39.58
C LEU A 320 -73.51 0.09 39.18
N ARG A 321 -73.30 0.32 37.87
CA ARG A 321 -73.90 1.47 37.15
C ARG A 321 -73.85 1.32 35.61
N LYS A 322 -75.05 1.34 35.02
CA LYS A 322 -75.45 1.48 33.60
C LYS A 322 -74.56 2.38 32.72
N LYS A 323 -74.35 1.99 31.45
CA LYS A 323 -75.04 2.46 30.20
C LYS A 323 -74.22 2.02 28.96
N SER A 324 -74.88 1.43 27.96
CA SER A 324 -75.09 1.99 26.59
C SER A 324 -73.82 1.96 25.73
N THR A 325 -73.73 1.49 24.49
CA THR A 325 -74.71 1.16 23.45
C THR A 325 -73.92 0.57 22.27
N ASN A 326 -74.56 -0.36 21.57
CA ASN A 326 -74.59 -0.51 20.11
C ASN A 326 -73.37 -0.91 19.28
N ASN A 327 -73.72 -1.91 18.46
CA ASN A 327 -73.44 -2.13 17.03
C ASN A 327 -72.19 -2.93 16.72
N ASN A 328 -72.39 -4.20 16.31
CA ASN A 328 -72.72 -4.64 14.94
C ASN A 328 -71.50 -4.42 14.03
N ARG A 329 -71.00 -5.38 13.26
CA ARG A 329 -71.70 -6.52 12.63
C ARG A 329 -70.65 -7.43 11.97
N THR A 330 -70.84 -8.73 12.13
CA THR A 330 -70.90 -9.80 11.09
C THR A 330 -69.76 -9.91 10.07
N ASN A 331 -69.04 -11.04 10.10
CA ASN A 331 -69.25 -12.26 9.28
C ASN A 331 -68.50 -12.14 7.94
N SER A 332 -67.92 -13.17 7.31
CA SER A 332 -68.16 -14.61 7.38
C SER A 332 -66.96 -15.35 6.78
N SER A 333 -66.75 -16.54 7.33
CA SER A 333 -66.11 -17.71 6.74
C SER A 333 -66.57 -18.05 5.31
N THR A 334 -65.70 -18.71 4.56
CA THR A 334 -66.02 -20.00 3.93
C THR A 334 -64.74 -20.78 3.61
N SER A 335 -64.78 -22.05 3.98
CA SER A 335 -63.86 -23.15 3.72
C SER A 335 -63.90 -23.63 2.27
N SER A 336 -62.85 -24.31 1.80
CA SER A 336 -62.96 -25.43 0.86
C SER A 336 -61.71 -26.30 0.91
N ASP A 337 -61.97 -27.60 0.80
CA ASP A 337 -61.10 -28.72 1.12
C ASP A 337 -60.03 -29.08 0.07
N ASP A 338 -59.02 -29.75 0.60
CA ASP A 338 -58.04 -30.72 0.08
C ASP A 338 -58.17 -31.29 -1.34
N SER A 339 -57.00 -31.42 -1.99
CA SER A 339 -56.67 -32.63 -2.76
C SER A 339 -55.21 -33.04 -2.55
N LYS A 340 -55.03 -34.29 -2.14
CA LYS A 340 -53.75 -35.00 -1.99
C LYS A 340 -53.15 -35.34 -3.35
N ILE A 341 -51.86 -35.06 -3.55
CA ILE A 341 -51.00 -35.80 -4.47
C ILE A 341 -49.74 -36.19 -3.70
N THR A 342 -49.53 -37.50 -3.57
CA THR A 342 -48.33 -38.12 -3.00
C THR A 342 -47.23 -38.15 -4.04
N SER A 343 -46.07 -37.56 -3.76
CA SER A 343 -44.81 -37.89 -4.40
C SER A 343 -43.71 -37.87 -3.35
N SER A 344 -43.14 -39.04 -3.10
CA SER A 344 -42.00 -39.26 -2.20
C SER A 344 -40.80 -38.46 -2.68
N ILE A 345 -40.59 -37.28 -2.09
CA ILE A 345 -39.33 -36.56 -2.14
C ILE A 345 -38.62 -36.96 -0.86
N GLU A 346 -37.46 -37.60 -0.97
CA GLU A 346 -36.55 -37.74 0.16
C GLU A 346 -36.28 -36.35 0.72
N GLU A 347 -36.82 -36.06 1.91
CA GLU A 347 -36.60 -34.79 2.59
C GLU A 347 -35.09 -34.65 2.82
N SER A 348 -34.51 -33.66 2.15
CA SER A 348 -33.22 -33.08 2.47
C SER A 348 -33.09 -32.97 4.01
N PRO A 349 -32.01 -33.46 4.65
CA PRO A 349 -31.84 -33.41 6.11
C PRO A 349 -31.77 -31.97 6.66
N PHE A 350 -31.78 -30.99 5.76
CA PHE A 350 -31.73 -29.56 6.00
C PHE A 350 -33.12 -28.91 6.17
N THR A 351 -34.15 -29.67 6.59
CA THR A 351 -35.41 -29.06 7.00
C THR A 351 -35.22 -28.28 8.31
N PHE A 352 -35.87 -27.12 8.40
CA PHE A 352 -35.72 -26.16 9.50
C PHE A 352 -35.91 -26.80 10.91
N ASP A 353 -36.95 -27.61 11.06
CA ASP A 353 -37.24 -28.34 12.32
C ASP A 353 -36.14 -29.34 12.69
N SER A 354 -35.41 -29.85 11.69
CA SER A 354 -34.28 -30.76 11.88
C SER A 354 -33.09 -30.00 12.45
N LEU A 355 -32.69 -28.87 11.86
CA LEU A 355 -31.56 -28.06 12.37
C LEU A 355 -31.78 -27.59 13.81
N GLN A 356 -33.01 -27.23 14.19
CA GLN A 356 -33.33 -26.86 15.57
C GLN A 356 -33.19 -28.04 16.55
N LYS A 357 -33.63 -29.25 16.17
CA LYS A 357 -33.45 -30.45 17.00
C LYS A 357 -31.97 -30.80 17.17
N LEU A 358 -31.18 -30.65 16.11
CA LEU A 358 -29.74 -30.93 16.12
C LEU A 358 -28.97 -29.94 17.00
N ALA A 359 -29.30 -28.64 16.97
CA ALA A 359 -28.70 -27.64 17.84
C ALA A 359 -29.01 -27.88 19.33
N GLN A 360 -30.24 -28.32 19.65
CA GLN A 360 -30.63 -28.64 21.04
C GLN A 360 -29.91 -29.87 21.60
N GLN A 361 -29.57 -30.85 20.75
CA GLN A 361 -28.76 -32.01 21.16
C GLN A 361 -27.33 -31.61 21.54
N ASN A 362 -26.76 -30.61 20.87
CA ASN A 362 -25.42 -30.10 21.20
C ASN A 362 -25.40 -29.39 22.58
N ASP A 363 -26.39 -28.55 22.89
CA ASP A 363 -26.52 -27.88 24.19
C ASP A 363 -26.65 -28.90 25.37
N ALA A 364 -27.32 -30.03 25.14
CA ALA A 364 -27.49 -31.10 26.12
C ALA A 364 -26.19 -31.92 26.35
N ASN A 365 -25.39 -32.15 25.29
CA ASN A 365 -24.12 -32.85 25.41
C ASN A 365 -23.04 -32.01 26.11
N ASN A 366 -23.09 -30.68 25.96
CA ASN A 366 -22.12 -29.75 26.56
C ASN A 366 -22.35 -29.51 28.07
N THR A 367 -23.52 -29.89 28.61
CA THR A 367 -23.82 -29.80 30.06
C THR A 367 -23.32 -31.01 30.87
N GLN A 368 -22.82 -32.06 30.20
CA GLN A 368 -22.38 -33.31 30.86
C GLN A 368 -20.85 -33.42 31.05
N PHE A 369 -20.07 -32.47 30.50
CA PHE A 369 -18.62 -32.36 30.71
C PHE A 369 -18.28 -31.02 31.38
N SER A 370 -18.53 -30.93 32.69
CA SER A 370 -17.97 -29.87 33.54
C SER A 370 -17.34 -30.52 34.76
N ILE A 371 -16.09 -30.97 34.63
CA ILE A 371 -15.19 -31.28 35.75
C ILE A 371 -13.81 -30.67 35.45
N GLU A 372 -13.48 -29.67 36.27
CA GLU A 372 -12.19 -29.17 36.75
C GLU A 372 -10.93 -29.30 35.87
N LEU A 373 -10.42 -28.15 35.42
CA LEU A 373 -9.00 -27.93 35.15
C LEU A 373 -8.57 -26.62 35.81
N ASP A 374 -8.35 -26.68 37.12
CA ASP A 374 -7.54 -25.71 37.84
C ASP A 374 -6.06 -26.16 37.80
N GLY A 375 -5.19 -25.21 37.44
CA GLY A 375 -3.77 -25.25 37.80
C GLY A 375 -2.84 -25.91 36.78
N ILE A 376 -2.15 -25.07 36.00
CA ILE A 376 -0.71 -24.79 36.13
C ILE A 376 -0.26 -24.07 34.84
N TYR A 377 -0.09 -22.76 34.93
CA TYR A 377 0.90 -22.01 34.15
C TYR A 377 1.79 -21.29 35.14
N PRO A 378 3.12 -21.31 34.98
CA PRO A 378 3.95 -20.20 35.40
C PRO A 378 4.11 -19.25 34.20
N SER A 379 3.67 -18.02 34.44
CA SER A 379 4.02 -16.82 33.70
C SER A 379 5.51 -16.53 33.79
N THR A 380 6.10 -16.00 32.72
CA THR A 380 7.03 -14.87 32.82
C THR A 380 7.03 -14.06 31.53
N ASP A 381 6.85 -12.76 31.72
CA ASP A 381 6.96 -11.66 30.78
C ASP A 381 8.26 -11.62 29.96
N LYS A 382 8.15 -11.10 28.72
CA LYS A 382 8.90 -9.91 28.29
C LYS A 382 8.37 -9.34 26.97
N ASN A 383 7.72 -8.19 27.09
CA ASN A 383 7.48 -7.21 26.03
C ASN A 383 8.79 -6.73 25.39
N ILE A 384 8.84 -6.68 24.05
CA ILE A 384 9.44 -5.57 23.29
C ILE A 384 8.56 -5.30 22.06
N HIS A 385 7.83 -4.19 22.12
CA HIS A 385 7.18 -3.52 21.00
C HIS A 385 8.25 -2.85 20.10
N MET A 386 8.14 -3.02 18.79
CA MET A 386 8.62 -2.07 17.78
C MET A 386 7.53 -1.95 16.71
N ASN A 387 6.63 -0.99 16.91
CA ASN A 387 5.74 -0.48 15.88
C ASN A 387 6.49 0.65 15.16
N LYS A 388 6.57 0.59 13.83
CA LYS A 388 6.85 1.74 12.97
C LYS A 388 5.81 1.74 11.85
N ASN A 389 4.75 2.50 12.07
CA ASN A 389 3.88 3.01 11.03
C ASN A 389 3.88 4.53 11.22
N ASP A 390 4.74 5.22 10.48
CA ASP A 390 4.68 6.67 10.28
C ASP A 390 4.52 6.86 8.76
N GLU A 391 3.28 6.86 8.30
CA GLU A 391 2.89 7.35 6.96
C GLU A 391 1.67 8.24 7.21
N ASP A 392 1.91 9.56 7.26
CA ASP A 392 0.96 10.65 6.94
C ASP A 392 1.54 12.07 7.23
N ASP A 393 2.77 12.21 7.76
CA ASP A 393 3.31 13.53 8.16
C ASP A 393 4.16 14.27 7.09
N ASP A 394 4.50 13.66 5.96
CA ASP A 394 5.40 14.28 4.97
C ASP A 394 4.71 15.34 4.08
N GLU A 395 3.40 15.28 3.89
CA GLU A 395 2.66 16.26 3.09
C GLU A 395 2.36 17.55 3.87
N LEU A 396 2.26 17.46 5.20
CA LEU A 396 2.09 18.63 6.08
C LEU A 396 3.40 19.40 6.28
N LEU A 397 4.54 18.71 6.33
CA LEU A 397 5.86 19.33 6.46
C LEU A 397 6.27 20.11 5.20
N LEU A 398 5.88 19.64 4.02
CA LEU A 398 6.17 20.32 2.76
C LEU A 398 5.33 21.60 2.57
N ALA A 399 4.08 21.59 3.05
CA ALA A 399 3.22 22.78 3.08
C ALA A 399 3.69 23.82 4.12
N ALA A 400 4.22 23.37 5.27
CA ALA A 400 4.79 24.25 6.29
C ALA A 400 6.11 24.92 5.82
N ALA A 401 6.96 24.20 5.10
CA ALA A 401 8.20 24.74 4.54
C ALA A 401 7.96 25.76 3.40
N ALA A 402 6.92 25.56 2.58
CA ALA A 402 6.52 26.53 1.56
C ALA A 402 5.99 27.85 2.18
N THR A 403 5.30 27.76 3.31
CA THR A 403 4.74 28.92 4.04
C THR A 403 5.80 29.69 4.84
N ALA A 404 6.86 29.01 5.30
CA ALA A 404 7.99 29.68 5.94
C ALA A 404 8.87 30.47 4.93
N CYS A 405 8.97 30.00 3.68
CA CYS A 405 9.72 30.68 2.63
C CYS A 405 9.05 31.96 2.09
N THR A 406 7.72 32.09 2.19
CA THR A 406 7.01 33.31 1.79
C THR A 406 7.10 34.41 2.86
N ASN A 407 7.22 34.06 4.15
CA ASN A 407 7.32 35.05 5.22
C ASN A 407 8.70 35.70 5.35
N ILE A 408 9.78 35.05 4.90
CA ILE A 408 11.14 35.65 4.93
C ILE A 408 11.34 36.71 3.82
N LYS A 409 10.46 36.79 2.82
CA LYS A 409 10.52 37.84 1.77
C LYS A 409 9.89 39.18 2.19
N ASN A 410 9.24 39.27 3.35
CA ASN A 410 8.56 40.49 3.79
C ASN A 410 9.21 41.21 4.99
N GLU A 411 10.34 40.72 5.52
CA GLU A 411 11.07 41.39 6.63
C GLU A 411 12.45 41.94 6.25
N VAL A 412 12.76 42.05 4.96
CA VAL A 412 13.90 42.86 4.49
C VAL A 412 13.40 43.87 3.47
N LYS A 413 12.81 44.95 3.99
CA LYS A 413 12.71 46.24 3.31
C LYS A 413 12.80 47.37 4.32
#